data_AF-A0A0J5P3E4-F1
#
_entry.id   AF-A0A0J5P3E4-F1
#
_cell.length_a   1.000
_cell.length_b   1.000
_cell.length_c   1.000
_cell.angle_alpha   90.00
_cell.angle_beta   90.00
_cell.angle_gamma   90.00
#
_symmetry.space_group_name_H-M   'P 1'
#
loop_
_entity.id
_entity.type
_entity.pdbx_description
1 polymer ?
#
loop_
_entity_poly.entity_id
_entity_poly.type
_entity_poly.pdbx_seq_one_letter_code
_entity_poly.pdbx_strand_id
1 'polypeptide(L)'
;MSANELALRFSSAPAEQLIGVLPVLEVKEALREEVEDDVLNEVWQEHQFEMDAIEEQADEANRLASKFELVAEAFATAIKQAVQLLPNCEVKTILNDALEDHPGYGRDPQ
;
A
#
# COMPACT_ATOMS: atom_id res chain seq x y z
N MET A 1 31.89 38.15 -8.14
CA MET A 1 31.92 38.29 -6.67
C MET A 1 31.03 39.44 -6.29
N SER A 2 30.10 39.22 -5.35
CA SER A 2 29.17 40.26 -4.89
C SER A 2 29.85 41.17 -3.85
N ALA A 3 29.31 42.38 -3.67
CA ALA A 3 29.84 43.35 -2.70
C ALA A 3 29.83 42.81 -1.25
N ASN A 4 28.84 41.97 -0.91
CA ASN A 4 28.77 41.32 0.40
C ASN A 4 29.86 40.26 0.59
N GLU A 5 30.21 39.50 -0.46
CA GLU A 5 31.29 38.51 -0.38
C GLU A 5 32.65 39.18 -0.16
N LEU A 6 32.88 40.35 -0.77
CA LEU A 6 34.09 41.14 -0.56
C LEU A 6 34.13 41.76 0.84
N ALA A 7 32.99 42.27 1.34
CA ALA A 7 32.89 42.81 2.69
C ALA A 7 33.17 41.75 3.76
N LEU A 8 32.68 40.52 3.59
CA LEU A 8 32.94 39.43 4.54
C LEU A 8 34.40 38.95 4.52
N ARG A 9 35.04 38.88 3.35
CA ARG A 9 36.43 38.37 3.23
C ARG A 9 37.51 39.35 3.68
N PHE A 10 37.26 40.65 3.55
CA PHE A 10 38.26 41.69 3.81
C PHE A 10 37.95 42.59 5.01
N SER A 11 36.84 42.33 5.71
CA SER A 11 36.53 43.07 6.94
C SER A 11 37.36 42.60 8.12
N SER A 12 37.82 43.57 8.92
CA SER A 12 38.47 43.37 10.21
C SER A 12 37.50 43.52 11.39
N ALA A 13 36.19 43.61 11.14
CA ALA A 13 35.17 43.69 12.18
C ALA A 13 34.98 42.33 12.87
N PRO A 14 34.66 42.29 14.17
CA PRO A 14 34.31 41.05 14.87
C PRO A 14 33.18 40.31 14.16
N ALA A 15 33.20 38.97 14.20
CA ALA A 15 32.22 38.12 13.49
C ALA A 15 30.77 38.45 13.87
N GLU A 16 30.54 38.87 15.12
CA GLU A 16 29.22 39.27 15.62
C GLU A 16 28.68 40.52 14.92
N GLN A 17 29.56 41.42 14.46
CA GLN A 17 29.19 42.62 13.69
C GLN A 17 29.02 42.32 12.19
N LEU A 18 29.62 41.24 11.70
CA LEU A 18 29.57 40.82 10.30
C LEU A 18 28.37 39.93 9.97
N ILE A 19 27.97 39.09 10.91
CA ILE A 19 26.88 38.12 10.76
C ILE A 19 25.57 38.69 11.33
N GLY A 20 25.66 39.66 12.26
CA GLY A 20 24.52 40.20 12.99
C GLY A 20 24.10 39.30 14.15
N VAL A 21 23.37 39.88 15.11
CA VAL A 21 22.78 39.13 16.23
C VAL A 21 21.31 38.95 15.93
N LEU A 22 20.89 37.71 15.66
CA LEU A 22 19.48 37.39 15.49
C LEU A 22 18.78 37.35 16.87
N PRO A 23 17.61 37.97 17.04
CA PRO A 23 16.82 37.84 18.26
C PRO A 23 16.49 36.38 18.57
N VAL A 24 16.57 35.99 19.84
CA VAL A 24 16.29 34.61 20.29
C VAL A 24 14.91 34.13 19.86
N LEU A 25 13.92 35.02 19.77
CA LEU A 25 12.58 34.68 19.30
C LEU A 25 12.57 34.28 17.82
N GLU A 26 13.31 34.99 16.96
CA GLU A 26 13.40 34.66 15.54
C GLU A 26 14.10 33.31 15.32
N VAL A 27 15.15 33.02 16.10
CA VAL A 27 15.83 31.72 16.04
C VAL A 27 14.90 30.58 16.49
N LYS A 28 14.12 30.81 17.56
CA LYS A 28 13.16 29.82 18.05
C LYS A 28 12.04 29.54 17.07
N GLU A 29 11.56 30.58 16.39
CA GLU A 29 10.53 30.45 15.37
C GLU A 29 11.05 29.61 14.20
N ALA A 30 12.22 29.98 13.66
CA ALA A 30 12.83 29.27 12.53
C ALA A 30 13.12 27.80 12.85
N LEU A 31 13.67 27.51 14.05
CA LEU A 31 13.90 26.14 14.48
C LEU A 31 12.59 25.37 14.70
N ARG A 32 11.53 26.04 15.15
CA ARG A 32 10.23 25.40 15.32
C ARG A 32 9.63 25.03 13.97
N GLU A 33 9.66 25.93 13.00
CA GLU A 33 9.17 25.68 11.64
C GLU A 33 9.91 24.50 10.99
N GLU A 34 11.25 24.48 11.08
CA GLU A 34 12.07 23.38 10.55
C GLU A 34 11.70 22.02 11.19
N VAL A 35 11.58 21.99 12.53
CA VAL A 35 11.22 20.76 13.24
C VAL A 35 9.76 20.34 12.99
N GLU A 36 8.83 21.28 12.89
CA GLU A 36 7.43 20.98 12.56
C GLU A 36 7.31 20.34 11.18
N ASP A 37 8.03 20.87 10.19
CA ASP A 37 8.06 20.32 8.82
C ASP A 37 8.71 18.92 8.80
N ASP A 38 9.83 18.74 9.50
CA ASP A 38 10.50 17.44 9.59
C ASP A 38 9.60 16.38 10.23
N VAL A 39 8.99 16.70 11.38
CA VAL A 39 8.07 15.78 12.09
C VAL A 39 6.86 15.45 11.22
N LEU A 40 6.26 16.45 10.57
CA LEU A 40 5.10 16.23 9.71
C LEU A 40 5.46 15.32 8.53
N ASN A 41 6.63 15.55 7.91
CA ASN A 41 7.10 14.76 6.79
C ASN A 41 7.47 13.33 7.20
N GLU A 42 8.13 13.12 8.34
CA GLU A 42 8.43 11.78 8.87
C GLU A 42 7.16 10.98 9.16
N VAL A 43 6.20 11.57 9.89
CA VAL A 43 4.92 10.92 10.21
C VAL A 43 4.14 10.61 8.93
N TRP A 44 4.12 11.54 7.98
CA TRP A 44 3.47 11.30 6.68
C TRP A 44 4.12 10.15 5.92
N GLN A 45 5.46 10.10 5.87
CA GLN A 45 6.19 9.04 5.19
C GLN A 45 5.97 7.68 5.86
N GLU A 46 6.06 7.59 7.18
CA GLU A 46 5.79 6.34 7.92
C GLU A 46 4.37 5.84 7.63
N HIS A 47 3.38 6.73 7.70
CA HIS A 47 2.01 6.37 7.39
C HIS A 47 1.83 5.91 5.93
N GLN A 48 2.51 6.56 4.98
CA GLN A 48 2.48 6.14 3.58
C GLN A 48 3.07 4.74 3.40
N PHE A 49 4.19 4.43 4.06
CA PHE A 49 4.78 3.09 4.01
C PHE A 49 3.85 2.02 4.58
N GLU A 50 3.14 2.32 5.68
CA GLU A 50 2.13 1.40 6.22
C GLU A 50 0.99 1.17 5.24
N MET A 51 0.51 2.23 4.57
CA MET A 51 -0.54 2.12 3.55
C MET A 51 -0.09 1.27 2.37
N ASP A 52 1.11 1.52 1.84
CA ASP A 52 1.66 0.76 0.72
C ASP A 52 1.82 -0.73 1.07
N ALA A 53 2.25 -1.04 2.31
CA ALA A 53 2.38 -2.42 2.78
C ALA A 53 1.02 -3.13 2.91
N ILE A 54 0.00 -2.43 3.41
CA ILE A 54 -1.37 -2.97 3.51
C ILE A 54 -1.97 -3.18 2.12
N GLU A 55 -1.75 -2.26 1.19
CA GLU A 55 -2.20 -2.38 -0.20
C GLU A 55 -1.57 -3.59 -0.88
N GLU A 56 -0.25 -3.78 -0.75
CA GLU A 56 0.45 -4.95 -1.30
C GLU A 56 -0.10 -6.26 -0.72
N GLN A 57 -0.36 -6.30 0.58
CA GLN A 57 -0.94 -7.47 1.24
C GLN A 57 -2.36 -7.75 0.72
N ALA A 58 -3.18 -6.72 0.55
CA ALA A 58 -4.54 -6.84 0.04
C ALA A 58 -4.54 -7.33 -1.42
N ASP A 59 -3.64 -6.82 -2.25
CA ASP A 59 -3.46 -7.25 -3.63
C ASP A 59 -3.04 -8.71 -3.75
N GLU A 60 -2.09 -9.15 -2.92
CA GLU A 60 -1.67 -10.55 -2.93
C GLU A 60 -2.77 -11.49 -2.42
N ALA A 61 -3.51 -11.08 -1.38
CA ALA A 61 -4.67 -11.81 -0.91
C ALA A 61 -5.75 -11.92 -1.98
N ASN A 62 -5.99 -10.85 -2.74
CA ASN A 62 -6.97 -10.83 -3.83
C ASN A 62 -6.52 -11.75 -4.99
N ARG A 63 -5.24 -11.70 -5.39
CA ARG A 63 -4.67 -12.63 -6.38
C ARG A 63 -4.82 -14.08 -5.96
N LEU A 64 -4.59 -14.38 -4.68
CA LEU A 64 -4.75 -15.73 -4.15
C LEU A 64 -6.23 -16.16 -4.17
N ALA A 65 -7.15 -15.26 -3.77
CA ALA A 65 -8.58 -15.50 -3.83
C ALA A 65 -9.05 -15.80 -5.27
N SER A 66 -8.62 -15.02 -6.26
CA SER A 66 -8.97 -15.27 -7.67
C SER A 66 -8.45 -16.61 -8.19
N LYS A 67 -7.25 -17.05 -7.76
CA LYS A 67 -6.74 -18.38 -8.10
C LYS A 67 -7.61 -19.49 -7.52
N PHE A 68 -8.02 -19.35 -6.25
CA PHE A 68 -8.92 -20.31 -5.62
C PHE A 68 -10.30 -20.33 -6.26
N GLU A 69 -10.85 -19.18 -6.62
CA GLU A 69 -12.12 -19.06 -7.34
C GLU A 69 -12.08 -19.83 -8.66
N LEU A 70 -11.03 -19.62 -9.47
CA LEU A 70 -10.87 -20.32 -10.75
C LEU A 70 -10.73 -21.84 -10.57
N VAL A 71 -10.02 -22.29 -9.54
CA VAL A 71 -9.88 -23.72 -9.21
C VAL A 71 -11.23 -24.30 -8.75
N ALA A 72 -11.98 -23.58 -7.91
CA ALA A 72 -13.29 -23.98 -7.46
C ALA A 72 -14.29 -24.08 -8.62
N GLU A 73 -14.28 -23.12 -9.55
CA GLU A 73 -15.07 -23.17 -10.78
C GLU A 73 -14.71 -24.40 -11.64
N ALA A 74 -13.41 -24.66 -11.85
CA ALA A 74 -12.96 -25.82 -12.61
C ALA A 74 -13.42 -27.15 -11.98
N PHE A 75 -13.32 -27.28 -10.66
CA PHE A 75 -13.81 -28.47 -9.96
C PHE A 75 -15.33 -28.62 -10.04
N ALA A 76 -16.09 -27.54 -9.85
CA ALA A 76 -17.54 -27.59 -9.99
C ALA A 76 -17.97 -28.00 -11.41
N THR A 77 -17.31 -27.48 -12.44
CA THR A 77 -17.55 -27.90 -13.84
C THR A 77 -17.21 -29.37 -14.05
N ALA A 78 -16.10 -29.85 -13.50
CA ALA A 78 -15.73 -31.27 -13.57
C ALA A 78 -16.75 -32.17 -12.86
N ILE A 79 -17.27 -31.76 -11.69
CA ILE A 79 -18.33 -32.47 -10.96
C ILE A 79 -19.60 -32.54 -11.83
N LYS A 80 -20.02 -31.41 -12.41
CA LYS A 80 -21.19 -31.34 -13.28
C LYS A 80 -21.07 -32.28 -14.48
N GLN A 81 -19.90 -32.35 -15.11
CA GLN A 81 -19.62 -33.30 -16.19
C GLN A 81 -19.63 -34.75 -15.71
N ALA A 82 -19.03 -35.05 -14.56
CA ALA A 82 -19.02 -36.39 -14.00
C ALA A 82 -20.44 -36.90 -13.70
N VAL A 83 -21.31 -36.06 -13.14
CA VAL A 83 -22.72 -36.37 -12.88
C VAL A 83 -23.48 -36.77 -14.16
N GLN A 84 -23.20 -36.13 -15.30
CA GLN A 84 -23.84 -36.46 -16.58
C GLN A 84 -23.45 -37.85 -17.09
N LEU A 85 -22.23 -38.29 -16.81
CA LEU A 85 -21.69 -39.57 -17.24
C LEU A 85 -22.06 -40.72 -16.27
N LEU A 86 -22.41 -40.40 -15.03
CA LEU A 86 -22.73 -41.39 -14.00
C LEU A 86 -24.16 -41.96 -14.17
N PRO A 87 -24.32 -43.29 -14.02
CA PRO A 87 -25.64 -43.90 -13.86
C PRO A 87 -26.29 -43.42 -12.56
N ASN A 88 -27.59 -43.66 -12.39
CA ASN A 88 -28.27 -43.30 -11.14
C ASN A 88 -27.76 -44.18 -9.99
N CYS A 89 -26.85 -43.61 -9.21
CA CYS A 89 -26.20 -44.21 -8.06
C CYS A 89 -26.03 -43.16 -6.95
N GLU A 90 -25.70 -43.62 -5.75
CA GLU A 90 -25.53 -42.77 -4.56
C GLU A 90 -24.52 -41.63 -4.76
N VAL A 91 -23.41 -41.90 -5.47
CA VAL A 91 -22.40 -40.88 -5.81
C VAL A 91 -23.00 -39.74 -6.62
N LYS A 92 -23.91 -40.04 -7.54
CA LYS A 92 -24.58 -39.02 -8.36
C LYS A 92 -25.47 -38.11 -7.50
N THR A 93 -26.15 -38.68 -6.51
CA THR A 93 -26.97 -37.91 -5.56
C THR A 93 -26.09 -36.98 -4.72
N ILE A 94 -25.01 -37.51 -4.14
CA ILE A 94 -24.05 -36.72 -3.33
C ILE A 94 -23.46 -35.55 -4.13
N LEU A 95 -23.10 -35.78 -5.39
CA LEU A 95 -22.53 -34.73 -6.25
C LEU A 95 -23.56 -33.68 -6.66
N ASN A 96 -24.84 -34.06 -6.83
CA ASN A 96 -25.91 -33.11 -7.09
C ASN A 96 -26.18 -32.23 -5.86
N ASP A 97 -26.25 -32.83 -4.67
CA ASP A 97 -26.42 -32.09 -3.42
C ASP A 97 -25.29 -31.06 -3.24
N ALA A 98 -24.04 -31.45 -3.52
CA ALA A 98 -22.89 -30.54 -3.45
C ALA A 98 -22.93 -29.39 -4.48
N LEU A 99 -23.55 -29.59 -5.64
CA LEU A 99 -23.77 -28.51 -6.62
C LEU A 99 -24.92 -27.58 -6.21
N GLU A 100 -25.97 -28.12 -5.58
CA GLU A 100 -27.10 -27.33 -5.08
C GLU A 100 -26.71 -26.44 -3.90
N ASP A 101 -25.83 -26.91 -3.01
CA ASP A 101 -25.32 -26.15 -1.87
C ASP A 101 -24.42 -24.95 -2.27
N HIS A 102 -23.92 -24.94 -3.52
CA HIS A 102 -23.00 -23.92 -4.04
C HIS A 102 -23.50 -23.28 -5.34
N PRO A 103 -24.63 -22.54 -5.29
CA PRO A 103 -25.23 -21.95 -6.49
C PRO A 103 -24.33 -20.86 -7.08
N GLY A 104 -23.89 -21.07 -8.33
CA GLY A 104 -23.08 -20.10 -9.08
C GLY A 104 -21.76 -20.66 -9.63
N TYR A 105 -21.26 -21.77 -9.06
CA TYR A 105 -20.10 -22.50 -9.57
C TYR A 105 -20.52 -23.56 -10.61
N GLY A 106 -19.64 -23.89 -11.57
CA GLY A 106 -19.93 -24.89 -12.60
C GLY A 106 -20.65 -24.33 -13.84
N ARG A 107 -20.21 -23.14 -14.31
CA ARG A 107 -20.68 -22.54 -15.57
C ARG A 107 -20.41 -23.50 -16.74
N ASP A 108 -21.32 -23.47 -17.71
CA ASP A 108 -21.13 -24.25 -18.93
C ASP A 108 -19.85 -23.77 -19.65
N PRO A 109 -18.96 -24.68 -20.06
CA PRO A 109 -17.74 -24.29 -20.77
C PRO A 109 -18.10 -23.56 -22.07
N GLN A 110 -17.42 -22.44 -22.34
CA GLN A 110 -17.50 -21.73 -23.62
C GLN A 110 -16.74 -22.47 -24.73
#